data_AF-A0A838TN44-F1
#
_entry.id   AF-A0A838TN44-F1
#
_cell.length_a   1.000
_cell.length_b   1.000
_cell.length_c   1.000
_cell.angle_alpha   90.00
_cell.angle_beta   90.00
_cell.angle_gamma   90.00
#
_symmetry.space_group_name_H-M   'P 1'
#
loop_
_entity.id
_entity.type
_entity.pdbx_description
1 polymer ?
#
loop_
_entity_poly.entity_id
_entity_poly.type
_entity_poly.pdbx_seq_one_letter_code
_entity_poly.pdbx_strand_id
1 'polypeptide(L)'
;MKKILLLITVVVFTFSVNAQPPKGVAKKGMKFGTATTAKNAVDVKDLPNLITSAVPTKVKVKGKVVEVCKAEGCWLRMETASGTMMIRMKDHK
;
A
#
# COMPACT_ATOMS: atom_id res chain seq x y z
N MET A 1 -19.27 -20.34 35.06
CA MET A 1 -18.64 -19.01 34.88
C MET A 1 -17.20 -19.10 34.36
N LYS A 2 -16.26 -19.82 35.01
CA LYS A 2 -14.88 -19.99 34.49
C LYS A 2 -14.78 -20.58 33.07
N LYS A 3 -15.61 -21.56 32.72
CA LYS A 3 -15.62 -22.17 31.37
C LYS A 3 -16.09 -21.21 30.27
N ILE A 4 -17.03 -20.31 30.59
CA ILE A 4 -17.53 -19.28 29.65
C ILE A 4 -16.47 -18.19 29.46
N LEU A 5 -15.81 -17.78 30.55
CA LEU A 5 -14.70 -16.81 30.48
C LEU A 5 -13.54 -17.36 29.62
N LEU A 6 -13.21 -18.65 29.77
CA LEU A 6 -12.15 -19.30 28.99
C LEU A 6 -12.51 -19.42 27.50
N LEU A 7 -13.79 -19.67 27.18
CA LEU A 7 -14.28 -19.73 25.80
C LEU A 7 -14.21 -18.36 25.10
N ILE A 8 -14.55 -17.28 25.81
CA ILE A 8 -14.49 -15.91 25.27
C ILE A 8 -13.03 -15.52 24.95
N THR A 9 -12.08 -15.85 25.83
CA THR A 9 -10.65 -15.56 25.58
C THR A 9 -10.12 -16.29 24.35
N VAL A 10 -10.52 -17.55 24.13
CA VAL A 10 -10.12 -18.32 22.94
C VAL A 10 -10.71 -17.73 21.67
N VAL A 11 -11.97 -17.28 21.69
CA VAL A 11 -12.63 -16.64 20.55
C VAL A 11 -11.98 -15.29 20.21
N VAL A 12 -11.60 -14.48 21.20
CA VAL A 12 -10.89 -13.20 20.95
C VAL A 12 -9.50 -13.43 20.34
N PHE A 13 -8.80 -14.50 20.74
CA PHE A 13 -7.46 -14.80 20.23
C PHE A 13 -7.44 -15.23 18.74
N THR A 14 -8.51 -15.86 18.23
CA THR A 14 -8.59 -16.28 16.83
C THR A 14 -8.81 -15.12 15.86
N PHE A 15 -9.49 -14.05 16.29
CA PHE A 15 -9.66 -12.84 15.46
C PHE A 15 -8.34 -12.08 15.23
N SER A 16 -7.42 -12.13 16.19
CA SER A 16 -6.11 -11.47 16.11
C SER A 16 -5.19 -12.05 15.02
N VAL A 17 -5.41 -13.30 14.57
CA VAL A 17 -4.58 -13.94 13.53
C VAL A 17 -4.81 -13.31 12.16
N ASN A 18 -6.01 -12.79 11.88
CA ASN A 18 -6.33 -12.14 10.61
C ASN A 18 -5.76 -10.71 10.49
N ALA A 19 -5.21 -10.15 11.57
CA ALA A 19 -4.64 -8.80 11.57
C ALA A 19 -3.15 -8.74 11.15
N GLN A 20 -2.51 -9.88 10.89
CA GLN A 20 -1.11 -9.90 10.47
C GLN A 20 -0.98 -9.45 8.99
N PRO A 21 0.01 -8.60 8.66
CA PRO A 21 0.27 -8.22 7.27
C PRO A 21 0.61 -9.48 6.45
N PRO A 22 0.21 -9.53 5.16
CA PRO A 22 0.48 -10.68 4.29
C PRO A 22 1.98 -10.96 4.24
N LYS A 23 2.39 -12.15 4.70
CA LYS A 23 3.77 -12.61 4.69
C LYS A 23 4.13 -13.20 3.31
N GLY A 24 5.31 -12.84 2.79
CA GLY A 24 5.87 -13.42 1.56
C GLY A 24 5.76 -12.52 0.32
N VAL A 25 6.00 -13.10 -0.86
CA VAL A 25 5.99 -12.38 -2.15
C VAL A 25 4.61 -11.81 -2.44
N ALA A 26 4.56 -10.55 -2.88
CA ALA A 26 3.31 -9.88 -3.25
C ALA A 26 2.59 -10.63 -4.38
N LYS A 27 1.43 -11.22 -4.08
CA LYS A 27 0.57 -11.89 -5.05
C LYS A 27 -0.49 -10.93 -5.60
N LYS A 28 -1.04 -11.25 -6.78
CA LYS A 28 -2.16 -10.52 -7.36
C LYS A 28 -3.32 -10.44 -6.35
N GLY A 29 -3.85 -9.24 -6.15
CA GLY A 29 -4.96 -8.98 -5.21
C GLY A 29 -4.54 -8.65 -3.78
N MET A 30 -3.26 -8.79 -3.43
CA MET A 30 -2.76 -8.30 -2.15
C MET A 30 -2.84 -6.77 -2.10
N LYS A 31 -3.21 -6.25 -0.93
CA LYS A 31 -3.30 -4.82 -0.65
C LYS A 31 -2.34 -4.50 0.50
N PHE A 32 -1.64 -3.39 0.37
CA PHE A 32 -0.67 -2.92 1.35
C PHE A 32 -1.01 -1.48 1.75
N GLY A 33 -0.80 -1.15 3.02
CA GLY A 33 -1.17 0.16 3.58
C GLY A 33 -2.68 0.40 3.62
N THR A 34 -3.07 1.67 3.64
CA THR A 34 -4.48 2.08 3.65
C THR A 34 -5.19 1.60 2.38
N ALA A 35 -6.34 0.95 2.55
CA ALA A 35 -7.13 0.45 1.44
C ALA A 35 -7.47 1.57 0.44
N THR A 36 -7.21 1.32 -0.83
CA THR A 36 -7.56 2.20 -1.95
C THR A 36 -8.35 1.46 -3.02
N THR A 37 -8.93 2.20 -3.96
CA THR A 37 -9.72 1.66 -5.08
C THR A 37 -9.14 2.14 -6.40
N ALA A 38 -9.24 1.31 -7.44
CA ALA A 38 -8.79 1.66 -8.79
C ALA A 38 -9.65 2.73 -9.48
N LYS A 39 -10.80 3.11 -8.89
CA LYS A 39 -11.67 4.15 -9.42
C LYS A 39 -10.93 5.49 -9.44
N ASN A 40 -10.92 6.12 -10.62
CA ASN A 40 -10.23 7.38 -10.92
C ASN A 40 -8.69 7.32 -10.75
N ALA A 41 -8.08 6.13 -10.87
CA ALA A 41 -6.63 6.00 -10.89
C ALA A 41 -6.09 6.36 -12.29
N VAL A 42 -5.20 7.36 -12.34
CA VAL A 42 -4.52 7.78 -13.56
C VAL A 42 -3.29 6.90 -13.80
N ASP A 43 -2.94 6.67 -15.07
CA ASP A 43 -1.70 5.97 -15.38
C ASP A 43 -0.50 6.85 -14.96
N VAL A 44 0.53 6.23 -14.40
CA VAL A 44 1.75 6.93 -14.01
C VAL A 44 2.43 7.61 -15.20
N LYS A 45 2.21 7.12 -16.42
CA LYS A 45 2.72 7.73 -17.66
C LYS A 45 2.04 9.05 -17.99
N ASP A 46 0.78 9.23 -17.58
CA ASP A 46 0.00 10.46 -17.81
C ASP A 46 0.19 11.49 -16.69
N LEU A 47 0.77 11.08 -15.57
CA LEU A 47 0.95 11.91 -14.39
C LEU A 47 1.74 13.21 -14.66
N PRO A 48 2.83 13.23 -15.47
CA PRO A 48 3.52 14.47 -15.81
C PRO A 48 2.64 15.51 -16.51
N ASN A 49 1.63 15.07 -17.28
CA ASN A 49 0.70 15.97 -17.96
C ASN A 49 -0.37 16.53 -17.02
N LEU A 50 -0.58 15.90 -15.87
CA LEU A 50 -1.56 16.30 -14.86
C LEU A 50 -0.96 17.23 -13.79
N ILE A 51 0.35 17.11 -13.53
CA ILE A 51 1.08 17.97 -12.59
C ILE A 51 1.58 19.19 -13.35
N THR A 52 0.66 20.08 -13.72
CA THR A 52 0.95 21.32 -14.47
C THR A 52 1.23 22.52 -13.56
N SER A 53 1.01 22.38 -12.26
CA SER A 53 1.25 23.44 -11.28
C SER A 53 2.03 22.91 -10.08
N ALA A 54 2.68 23.81 -9.35
CA ALA A 54 3.36 23.49 -8.09
C ALA A 54 2.38 23.19 -6.94
N VAL A 55 1.07 23.22 -7.17
CA VAL A 55 0.06 23.01 -6.13
C VAL A 55 -0.02 21.52 -5.79
N PRO A 56 0.19 21.13 -4.52
CA PRO A 56 0.07 19.75 -4.09
C PRO A 56 -1.33 19.21 -4.38
N THR A 57 -1.43 18.16 -5.19
CA THR A 57 -2.70 17.57 -5.61
C THR A 57 -2.79 16.12 -5.14
N LYS A 58 -3.94 15.73 -4.59
CA LYS A 58 -4.22 14.34 -4.21
C LYS A 58 -4.69 13.56 -5.44
N VAL A 59 -3.89 12.57 -5.85
CA VAL A 59 -4.20 11.72 -7.01
C VAL A 59 -4.05 10.25 -6.64
N LYS A 60 -4.75 9.39 -7.39
CA LYS A 60 -4.54 7.94 -7.36
C LYS A 60 -3.79 7.55 -8.62
N VAL A 61 -2.75 6.75 -8.47
CA VAL A 61 -1.87 6.37 -9.59
C VAL A 61 -1.85 4.86 -9.73
N LYS A 62 -1.89 4.37 -10.98
CA LYS A 62 -1.63 2.98 -11.35
C LYS A 62 -0.37 2.91 -12.21
N GLY A 63 0.40 1.85 -12.09
CA GLY A 63 1.59 1.65 -12.90
C GLY A 63 2.42 0.47 -12.40
N LYS A 64 3.59 0.27 -13.03
CA LYS A 64 4.50 -0.82 -12.71
C LYS A 64 5.56 -0.36 -11.74
N VAL A 65 5.71 -1.08 -10.63
CA VAL A 65 6.82 -0.90 -9.67
C VAL A 65 8.04 -1.62 -10.22
N VAL A 66 9.18 -0.93 -10.27
CA VAL A 66 10.45 -1.47 -10.79
C VAL A 66 11.52 -1.62 -9.72
N GLU A 67 11.43 -0.85 -8.64
CA GLU A 67 12.39 -0.91 -7.53
C GLU A 67 11.70 -0.60 -6.20
N VAL A 68 12.20 -1.17 -5.11
CA VAL A 68 11.68 -0.95 -3.75
C VAL A 68 12.83 -0.83 -2.76
N CYS A 69 12.62 -0.04 -1.70
CA CYS A 69 13.48 0.02 -0.52
C CYS A 69 13.40 -1.32 0.24
N LYS A 70 14.42 -2.17 0.08
CA LYS A 70 14.48 -3.51 0.71
C LYS A 70 14.75 -3.49 2.23
N ALA A 71 15.20 -2.35 2.76
CA ALA A 71 15.48 -2.19 4.18
C ALA A 71 14.18 -1.96 4.95
N GLU A 72 13.71 -0.72 4.98
CA GLU A 72 12.58 -0.31 5.83
C GLU A 72 11.29 -0.03 5.02
N GLY A 73 11.27 -0.33 3.71
CA GLY A 73 10.10 -0.05 2.86
C GLY A 73 9.86 1.45 2.64
N CYS A 74 10.91 2.26 2.81
CA CYS A 74 10.90 3.71 2.86
C CYS A 74 10.45 4.43 1.57
N TRP A 75 10.75 3.81 0.43
CA TRP A 75 10.39 4.32 -0.89
C TRP A 75 10.18 3.17 -1.88
N LEU A 76 9.54 3.48 -3.00
CA LEU A 76 9.51 2.64 -4.20
C LEU A 76 9.73 3.48 -5.46
N ARG A 77 10.07 2.84 -6.58
CA ARG A 77 10.11 3.46 -7.90
C ARG A 77 9.08 2.86 -8.83
N MET A 78 8.40 3.71 -9.57
CA MET A 78 7.51 3.32 -10.66
C MET A 78 8.08 3.73 -12.03
N GLU A 79 7.85 2.88 -13.02
CA GLU A 79 8.20 3.11 -14.42
C GLU A 79 7.26 4.18 -15.02
N THR A 80 7.82 5.28 -15.52
CA THR A 80 7.09 6.37 -16.19
C THR A 80 7.39 6.38 -17.69
N ALA A 81 6.76 7.29 -18.44
CA ALA A 81 7.05 7.44 -19.87
C ALA A 81 8.49 7.90 -20.16
N SER A 82 9.13 8.61 -19.22
CA SER A 82 10.44 9.23 -19.39
C SER A 82 11.53 8.68 -18.46
N GLY A 83 11.23 7.67 -17.63
CA GLY A 83 12.20 7.09 -16.71
C GLY A 83 11.55 6.46 -15.49
N THR A 84 12.01 6.85 -14.30
CA THR A 84 11.44 6.35 -13.04
C THR A 84 11.05 7.50 -12.12
N MET A 85 9.93 7.33 -11.43
CA MET A 85 9.47 8.25 -10.39
C MET A 85 9.63 7.58 -9.03
N MET A 86 10.33 8.25 -8.11
CA MET A 86 10.45 7.81 -6.72
C MET A 86 9.23 8.26 -5.93
N ILE A 87 8.64 7.34 -5.18
CA ILE A 87 7.51 7.56 -4.30
C ILE A 87 7.96 7.26 -2.88
N ARG A 88 7.84 8.24 -2.00
CA ARG A 88 8.12 8.09 -0.56
C ARG A 88 6.85 7.68 0.17
N MET A 89 7.00 6.79 1.15
CA MET A 89 5.88 6.34 1.96
C MET A 89 5.51 7.41 3.01
N LYS A 90 4.21 7.59 3.24
CA LYS A 90 3.68 8.58 4.20
C LYS A 90 4.21 8.38 5.62
N ASP A 91 4.31 7.12 6.04
CA ASP A 91 4.60 6.75 7.43
C ASP A 91 6.11 6.60 7.70
N HIS A 92 6.96 6.84 6.69
CA HIS A 92 8.40 6.84 6.83
C HIS A 92 8.88 8.26 7.15
N LYS A 93 9.49 8.44 8.32
CA LYS A 93 10.09 9.72 8.75
C LYS A 93 11.51 9.89 8.23
#